data_AF-A0A4R2ZNU2-F1
#
_entry.id   AF-A0A4R2ZNU2-F1
#
_cell.length_a   1.000
_cell.length_b   1.000
_cell.length_c   1.000
_cell.angle_alpha   90.00
_cell.angle_beta   90.00
_cell.angle_gamma   90.00
#
_symmetry.space_group_name_H-M   'P 1'
#
loop_
_entity.id
_entity.type
_entity.pdbx_description
1 polymer ?
#
loop_
_entity_poly.entity_id
_entity_poly.type
_entity_poly.pdbx_seq_one_letter_code
_entity_poly.pdbx_strand_id
1 'polypeptide(L)'
;MGVEHQVDFWASLKTEKDSCWIRETILPHEVLFLAKTRLNVPGAATQLALLEELCPSVCEIYFDRLEELAALKDLTRNTGMALWLNTLDSVACAGFTDTAALADPDAVWGRLIDAGISVIQTDEAAALKSYLAARRA
;
A
#
# COMPACT_ATOMS: atom_id res chain seq x y z
N MET A 1 25.17 2.93 -16.94
CA MET A 1 24.62 3.79 -15.86
C MET A 1 23.20 3.32 -15.67
N GLY A 2 22.96 2.66 -14.56
CA GLY A 2 21.75 1.91 -14.31
C GLY A 2 20.83 2.63 -13.32
N VAL A 3 19.52 2.56 -13.58
CA VAL A 3 18.46 3.08 -12.69
C VAL A 3 17.70 1.94 -12.02
N GLU A 4 18.13 0.69 -12.19
CA GLU A 4 17.51 -0.53 -11.67
C GLU A 4 17.31 -0.51 -10.14
N HIS A 5 18.14 0.23 -9.40
CA HIS A 5 17.99 0.42 -7.95
C HIS A 5 17.27 1.71 -7.54
N GLN A 6 16.65 2.40 -8.51
CA GLN A 6 15.91 3.66 -8.32
C GLN A 6 14.48 3.57 -8.87
N VAL A 7 14.11 2.41 -9.43
CA VAL A 7 12.81 2.15 -10.01
C VAL A 7 12.23 0.94 -9.29
N ASP A 8 10.95 1.06 -8.96
CA ASP A 8 10.17 -0.04 -8.41
C ASP A 8 9.11 -0.43 -9.46
N PHE A 9 8.88 -1.72 -9.64
CA PHE A 9 7.86 -2.23 -10.54
C PHE A 9 6.57 -2.48 -9.77
N TRP A 10 5.50 -1.82 -10.19
CA TRP A 10 4.18 -1.95 -9.58
C TRP A 10 3.23 -2.75 -10.48
N ALA A 11 2.55 -3.75 -9.92
CA ALA A 11 1.47 -4.44 -10.62
C ALA A 11 0.43 -5.07 -9.69
N SER A 12 -0.74 -5.37 -10.26
CA SER A 12 -1.79 -6.12 -9.57
C SER A 12 -1.38 -7.57 -9.32
N LEU A 13 -1.63 -8.05 -8.10
CA LEU A 13 -1.49 -9.47 -7.72
C LEU A 13 -2.88 -10.02 -7.38
N LYS A 14 -3.61 -10.48 -8.40
CA LYS A 14 -5.01 -10.94 -8.25
C LYS A 14 -5.15 -12.44 -8.33
N THR A 15 -4.27 -13.09 -9.08
CA THR A 15 -4.37 -14.50 -9.46
C THR A 15 -3.00 -15.19 -9.44
N GLU A 16 -3.01 -16.52 -9.41
CA GLU A 16 -1.81 -17.36 -9.56
C GLU A 16 -1.03 -17.05 -10.84
N LYS A 17 -1.74 -16.71 -11.93
CA LYS A 17 -1.12 -16.34 -13.20
C LYS A 17 -0.29 -15.06 -13.05
N ASP A 18 -0.79 -14.10 -12.28
CA ASP A 18 -0.04 -12.86 -11.99
C ASP A 18 1.21 -13.18 -11.19
N SER A 19 1.09 -14.00 -10.12
CA SER A 19 2.22 -14.45 -9.30
C SER A 19 3.31 -15.15 -10.11
N CYS A 20 2.92 -16.09 -10.96
CA CYS A 20 3.82 -16.80 -11.85
C CYS A 20 4.54 -15.84 -12.80
N TRP A 21 3.80 -14.95 -13.45
CA TRP A 21 4.38 -13.97 -14.36
C TRP A 21 5.36 -13.02 -13.66
N ILE A 22 5.04 -12.55 -12.44
CA ILE A 22 5.93 -11.69 -11.64
C ILE A 22 7.23 -12.42 -11.31
N ARG A 23 7.15 -13.68 -10.89
CA ARG A 23 8.33 -14.51 -10.56
C ARG A 23 9.23 -14.77 -11.76
N GLU A 24 8.63 -15.00 -12.93
CA GLU A 24 9.38 -15.31 -14.16
C GLU A 24 9.93 -14.06 -14.84
N THR A 25 9.22 -12.93 -14.76
CA THR A 25 9.48 -11.76 -15.60
C THR A 25 10.05 -10.58 -14.84
N ILE A 26 9.76 -10.42 -13.55
CA ILE A 26 10.12 -9.21 -12.79
C ILE A 26 11.23 -9.50 -11.78
N LEU A 27 11.02 -10.49 -10.91
CA LEU A 27 11.97 -10.80 -9.83
C LEU A 27 13.40 -11.11 -10.31
N PRO A 28 13.64 -11.71 -11.50
CA PRO A 28 15.01 -11.96 -11.99
C PRO A 28 15.81 -10.70 -12.32
N HIS A 29 15.16 -9.54 -12.44
CA HIS A 29 15.81 -8.28 -12.81
C HIS A 29 16.25 -7.43 -11.63
N GLU A 30 16.18 -7.95 -10.40
CA GLU A 30 16.57 -7.25 -9.15
C GLU A 30 15.86 -5.90 -8.93
N VAL A 31 14.73 -5.68 -9.60
CA VAL A 31 13.83 -4.54 -9.41
C VAL A 31 12.89 -4.85 -8.26
N LEU A 32 12.67 -3.87 -7.37
CA LEU A 32 11.72 -4.03 -6.27
C LEU A 32 10.31 -4.18 -6.81
N PHE A 33 9.58 -5.19 -6.34
CA PHE A 33 8.19 -5.40 -6.71
C PHE A 33 7.21 -4.82 -5.67
N LEU A 34 6.29 -3.97 -6.13
CA LEU A 34 5.19 -3.41 -5.36
C LEU A 34 3.88 -4.07 -5.83
N ALA A 35 3.22 -4.80 -4.92
CA ALA A 35 1.96 -5.46 -5.25
C ALA A 35 0.77 -4.51 -5.10
N LYS A 36 -0.29 -4.68 -5.89
CA LYS A 36 -1.61 -4.08 -5.65
C LYS A 36 -2.66 -5.15 -5.39
N THR A 37 -3.43 -4.98 -4.32
CA THR A 37 -4.52 -5.89 -3.91
C THR A 37 -5.76 -5.14 -3.40
N ARG A 38 -6.87 -5.86 -3.25
CA ARG A 38 -8.14 -5.32 -2.74
C ARG A 38 -8.82 -6.29 -1.76
N LEU A 39 -9.25 -5.79 -0.59
CA LEU A 39 -9.77 -6.64 0.51
C LEU A 39 -11.26 -6.99 0.39
N ASN A 40 -12.06 -6.13 -0.22
CA ASN A 40 -13.53 -6.23 -0.23
C ASN A 40 -14.06 -6.88 -1.53
N VAL A 41 -13.34 -7.85 -2.09
CA VAL A 41 -13.74 -8.56 -3.32
C VAL A 41 -13.81 -10.06 -3.10
N PRO A 42 -14.63 -10.82 -3.85
CA PRO A 42 -14.77 -12.27 -3.69
C PRO A 42 -13.46 -13.08 -3.73
N GLY A 43 -12.39 -12.53 -4.33
CA GLY A 43 -11.06 -13.15 -4.40
C GLY A 43 -10.05 -12.69 -3.35
N ALA A 44 -10.46 -11.89 -2.36
CA ALA A 44 -9.52 -11.27 -1.41
C ALA A 44 -8.69 -12.31 -0.64
N ALA A 45 -9.31 -13.41 -0.19
CA ALA A 45 -8.58 -14.47 0.52
C ALA A 45 -7.45 -15.08 -0.34
N THR A 46 -7.70 -15.32 -1.63
CA THR A 46 -6.68 -15.77 -2.58
C THR A 46 -5.58 -14.73 -2.74
N GLN A 47 -5.95 -13.45 -2.87
CA GLN A 47 -4.96 -12.38 -3.00
C GLN A 47 -4.07 -12.27 -1.76
N LEU A 48 -4.63 -12.44 -0.55
CA LEU A 48 -3.85 -12.46 0.69
C LEU A 48 -2.87 -13.64 0.75
N ALA A 49 -3.30 -14.83 0.34
CA ALA A 49 -2.42 -16.00 0.28
C ALA A 49 -1.27 -15.77 -0.71
N LEU A 50 -1.55 -15.18 -1.89
CA LEU A 50 -0.54 -14.84 -2.87
C LEU A 50 0.46 -13.79 -2.35
N LEU A 51 0.01 -12.81 -1.56
CA LEU A 51 0.89 -11.83 -0.92
C LEU A 51 1.82 -12.49 0.10
N GLU A 52 1.31 -13.44 0.88
CA GLU A 52 2.12 -14.20 1.84
C GLU A 52 3.17 -15.06 1.11
N GLU A 53 2.80 -15.65 -0.03
CA GLU A 53 3.71 -16.49 -0.80
C GLU A 53 4.77 -15.68 -1.58
N LEU A 54 4.39 -14.51 -2.10
CA LEU A 54 5.28 -13.65 -2.87
C LEU A 54 6.14 -12.75 -1.99
N CYS A 55 5.68 -12.42 -0.77
CA CYS A 55 6.34 -11.51 0.17
C CYS A 55 6.85 -10.20 -0.47
N PRO A 56 6.01 -9.42 -1.18
CA PRO A 56 6.45 -8.15 -1.73
C PRO A 56 6.81 -7.17 -0.61
N SER A 57 7.78 -6.27 -0.86
CA SER A 57 8.21 -5.32 0.17
C SER A 57 7.16 -4.26 0.48
N VAL A 58 6.34 -3.89 -0.52
CA VAL A 58 5.25 -2.93 -0.37
C VAL A 58 4.00 -3.48 -1.06
N CYS A 59 2.84 -3.25 -0.46
CA CYS A 59 1.56 -3.53 -1.08
C CYS A 59 0.64 -2.31 -1.04
N GLU A 60 0.24 -1.84 -2.22
CA GLU A 60 -0.87 -0.90 -2.39
C GLU A 60 -2.20 -1.60 -2.10
N ILE A 61 -2.95 -1.07 -1.14
CA ILE A 61 -4.19 -1.67 -0.64
C ILE A 61 -5.42 -0.84 -0.95
N TYR A 62 -6.48 -1.52 -1.39
CA TYR A 62 -7.84 -0.97 -1.48
C TYR A 62 -8.79 -1.67 -0.52
N PHE A 63 -9.62 -0.88 0.14
CA PHE A 63 -10.66 -1.32 1.07
C PHE A 63 -11.80 -0.29 1.10
N ASP A 64 -12.97 -0.67 1.63
CA ASP A 64 -14.09 0.26 1.80
C ASP A 64 -14.14 0.84 3.21
N ARG A 65 -13.64 0.08 4.20
CA ARG A 65 -13.65 0.46 5.61
C ARG A 65 -12.30 0.16 6.26
N LEU A 66 -11.85 1.07 7.13
CA LEU A 66 -10.52 0.99 7.75
C LEU A 66 -10.33 -0.28 8.60
N GLU A 67 -11.40 -0.80 9.19
CA GLU A 67 -11.36 -1.99 10.03
C GLU A 67 -10.96 -3.25 9.25
N GLU A 68 -11.13 -3.25 7.92
CA GLU A 68 -10.72 -4.36 7.05
C GLU A 68 -9.20 -4.56 7.05
N LEU A 69 -8.41 -3.52 7.35
CA LEU A 69 -6.95 -3.64 7.49
C LEU A 69 -6.53 -4.59 8.62
N ALA A 70 -7.43 -4.92 9.55
CA ALA A 70 -7.16 -5.94 10.56
C ALA A 70 -6.78 -7.30 9.95
N ALA A 71 -7.30 -7.62 8.76
CA ALA A 71 -6.98 -8.85 8.03
C ALA A 71 -5.51 -8.92 7.56
N LEU A 72 -4.83 -7.77 7.47
CA LEU A 72 -3.43 -7.68 7.03
C LEU A 72 -2.42 -7.67 8.17
N LYS A 73 -2.85 -7.56 9.43
CA LYS A 73 -1.95 -7.38 10.59
C LYS A 73 -0.97 -8.54 10.76
N ASP A 74 -1.45 -9.77 10.62
CA ASP A 74 -0.59 -10.95 10.74
C ASP A 74 0.35 -11.05 9.55
N LEU A 75 -0.16 -10.79 8.33
CA LEU A 75 0.62 -10.82 7.10
C LEU A 75 1.76 -9.80 7.13
N THR A 76 1.49 -8.54 7.48
CA THR A 76 2.51 -7.48 7.53
C THR A 76 3.54 -7.72 8.62
N ARG A 77 3.12 -8.26 9.78
CA ARG A 77 4.04 -8.64 10.85
C ARG A 77 4.95 -9.81 10.44
N ASN A 78 4.41 -10.82 9.76
CA ASN A 78 5.17 -12.02 9.39
C ASN A 78 6.15 -11.75 8.24
N THR A 79 5.78 -10.88 7.30
CA THR A 79 6.58 -10.62 6.08
C THR A 79 7.42 -9.34 6.16
N GLY A 80 7.11 -8.43 7.09
CA GLY A 80 7.68 -7.08 7.12
C GLY A 80 7.16 -6.17 6.00
N MET A 81 6.13 -6.60 5.26
CA MET A 81 5.55 -5.85 4.15
C MET A 81 4.97 -4.51 4.60
N ALA A 82 5.34 -3.43 3.90
CA ALA A 82 4.78 -2.10 4.10
C ALA A 82 3.43 -1.95 3.39
N LEU A 83 2.46 -1.33 4.06
CA LEU A 83 1.16 -1.00 3.43
C LEU A 83 1.21 0.39 2.80
N TRP A 84 0.78 0.47 1.55
CA TRP A 84 0.68 1.70 0.77
C TRP A 84 -0.79 2.05 0.50
N LEU A 85 -1.17 3.29 0.76
CA LEU A 85 -2.47 3.86 0.39
C LEU A 85 -2.34 5.18 -0.39
N ASN A 86 -3.31 5.44 -1.27
CA ASN A 86 -3.45 6.72 -1.97
C ASN A 86 -4.49 7.60 -1.28
N THR A 87 -4.15 8.87 -1.02
CA THR A 87 -5.10 9.89 -0.57
C THR A 87 -5.52 10.85 -1.69
N LEU A 88 -4.98 10.69 -2.91
CA LEU A 88 -5.40 11.45 -4.09
C LEU A 88 -6.92 11.39 -4.29
N ASP A 89 -7.61 12.54 -4.35
CA ASP A 89 -9.08 12.61 -4.38
C ASP A 89 -9.74 11.73 -5.46
N SER A 90 -9.06 11.52 -6.60
CA SER A 90 -9.57 10.73 -7.72
C SER A 90 -9.51 9.21 -7.51
N VAL A 91 -8.64 8.72 -6.64
CA VAL A 91 -8.35 7.28 -6.46
C VAL A 91 -8.33 6.84 -5.00
N ALA A 92 -8.56 7.75 -4.05
CA ALA A 92 -8.65 7.48 -2.63
C ALA A 92 -9.73 6.43 -2.32
N CYS A 93 -9.49 5.65 -1.27
CA CYS A 93 -10.43 4.66 -0.79
C CYS A 93 -10.92 4.99 0.64
N ALA A 94 -12.09 4.46 1.01
CA ALA A 94 -12.71 4.65 2.32
C ALA A 94 -12.88 6.12 2.78
N GLY A 95 -12.89 7.09 1.85
CA GLY A 95 -13.06 8.52 2.15
C GLY A 95 -11.81 9.24 2.66
N PHE A 96 -10.64 8.60 2.65
CA PHE A 96 -9.38 9.21 3.06
C PHE A 96 -8.75 10.01 1.92
N THR A 97 -9.25 11.22 1.69
CA THR A 97 -8.84 12.06 0.56
C THR A 97 -7.92 13.21 0.99
N ASP A 98 -7.17 13.80 0.05
CA ASP A 98 -6.27 14.92 0.28
C ASP A 98 -7.05 16.17 0.70
N THR A 99 -8.20 16.44 0.05
CA THR A 99 -9.10 17.52 0.49
C THR A 99 -9.53 17.35 1.95
N ALA A 100 -9.87 16.14 2.37
CA ALA A 100 -10.22 15.86 3.76
C ALA A 100 -9.00 15.99 4.70
N ALA A 101 -7.82 15.56 4.25
CA ALA A 101 -6.59 15.62 5.04
C ALA A 101 -6.12 17.07 5.27
N LEU A 102 -6.32 17.97 4.31
CA LEU A 102 -6.01 19.39 4.50
C LEU A 102 -6.92 20.06 5.53
N ALA A 103 -8.17 19.60 5.63
CA ALA A 103 -9.13 20.10 6.61
C ALA A 103 -8.86 19.55 8.02
N ASP A 104 -8.58 18.24 8.12
CA ASP A 104 -8.27 17.56 9.37
C ASP A 104 -7.22 16.45 9.14
N PRO A 105 -5.92 16.78 9.29
CA PRO A 105 -4.83 15.83 9.05
C PRO A 105 -4.85 14.61 9.97
N ASP A 106 -5.31 14.78 11.22
CA ASP A 106 -5.39 13.69 12.19
C ASP A 106 -6.51 12.70 11.85
N ALA A 107 -7.65 13.20 11.37
CA ALA A 107 -8.76 12.36 10.93
C ALA A 107 -8.44 11.55 9.66
N VAL A 108 -7.44 11.95 8.86
CA VAL A 108 -7.02 11.25 7.65
C VAL A 108 -5.65 10.60 7.82
N TRP A 109 -4.55 11.34 7.68
CA TRP A 109 -3.20 10.79 7.73
C TRP A 109 -2.91 10.16 9.10
N GLY A 110 -3.36 10.78 10.18
CA GLY A 110 -3.19 10.22 11.53
C GLY A 110 -3.83 8.85 11.68
N ARG A 111 -5.11 8.73 11.33
CA ARG A 111 -5.85 7.45 11.37
C ARG A 111 -5.23 6.39 10.47
N LEU A 112 -4.76 6.75 9.29
CA LEU A 112 -4.08 5.81 8.37
C LEU A 112 -2.78 5.28 8.97
N ILE A 113 -1.95 6.17 9.51
CA ILE A 113 -0.69 5.80 10.18
C ILE A 113 -0.96 4.89 11.39
N ASP A 114 -1.95 5.23 12.21
CA ASP A 114 -2.34 4.43 13.39
C ASP A 114 -2.90 3.06 13.01
N ALA A 115 -3.52 2.95 11.83
CA ALA A 115 -3.99 1.68 11.28
C ALA A 115 -2.87 0.81 10.67
N GLY A 116 -1.63 1.30 10.62
CA GLY A 116 -0.47 0.58 10.10
C GLY A 116 -0.17 0.84 8.62
N ILE A 117 -0.70 1.91 8.03
CA ILE A 117 -0.25 2.38 6.71
C ILE A 117 1.15 2.98 6.84
N SER A 118 2.08 2.46 6.04
CA SER A 118 3.50 2.84 6.06
C SER A 118 3.87 3.84 4.96
N VAL A 119 3.14 3.80 3.83
CA VAL A 119 3.39 4.64 2.65
C VAL A 119 2.09 5.33 2.25
N ILE A 120 2.13 6.65 2.08
CA ILE A 120 0.99 7.45 1.64
C ILE A 120 1.40 8.18 0.36
N GLN A 121 0.65 7.96 -0.73
CA GLN A 121 0.77 8.75 -1.96
C GLN A 121 -0.29 9.85 -1.97
N THR A 122 0.16 11.09 -2.12
CA THR A 122 -0.63 12.32 -1.95
C THR A 122 -0.15 13.40 -2.92
N ASP A 123 -1.04 14.29 -3.35
CA ASP A 123 -0.67 15.52 -4.06
C ASP A 123 -0.18 16.62 -3.08
N GLU A 124 -0.47 16.44 -1.79
CA GLU A 124 -0.20 17.39 -0.71
C GLU A 124 1.07 17.03 0.08
N ALA A 125 2.13 16.61 -0.63
CA ALA A 125 3.35 16.06 -0.04
C ALA A 125 4.03 17.01 0.97
N ALA A 126 4.00 18.32 0.73
CA ALA A 126 4.56 19.32 1.64
C ALA A 126 3.77 19.43 2.97
N ALA A 127 2.44 19.35 2.90
CA ALA A 127 1.56 19.35 4.06
C ALA A 127 1.72 18.04 4.86
N LEU A 128 1.75 16.89 4.19
CA LEU A 128 2.02 15.60 4.83
C LEU A 128 3.37 15.58 5.54
N LYS A 129 4.43 16.10 4.91
CA LYS A 129 5.76 16.19 5.54
C LYS A 129 5.74 17.05 6.81
N SER A 130 5.05 18.18 6.77
CA SER A 130 4.91 19.09 7.92
C SER A 130 4.14 18.42 9.06
N TYR A 131 3.05 17.72 8.73
CA TYR A 131 2.27 16.94 9.69
C TYR A 131 3.09 15.84 10.35
N LEU A 132 3.84 15.04 9.57
CA LEU A 132 4.71 13.98 10.08
C LEU A 132 5.81 14.52 11.00
N ALA A 133 6.36 15.69 10.70
CA ALA A 133 7.36 16.34 11.56
C ALA A 133 6.74 16.78 12.89
N ALA A 134 5.55 17.38 12.87
CA ALA A 134 4.83 17.79 14.07
C ALA A 134 4.41 16.58 14.94
N ARG A 135 3.99 15.47 14.32
CA ARG A 135 3.58 14.26 15.03
C ARG A 135 4.73 13.52 15.73
N ARG A 136 5.97 13.70 15.28
CA ARG A 136 7.17 13.07 15.87
C ARG A 136 7.80 13.89 17.00
N ALA A 137 7.42 15.17 17.14
CA ALA A 137 7.94 16.10 18.14
C ALA A 137 7.29 15.84 19.52
#